data_AF-A0A8J5H4X8-F1
#
_entry.id   AF-A0A8J5H4X8-F1
#
_cell.length_a   1.000
_cell.length_b   1.000
_cell.length_c   1.000
_cell.angle_alpha   90.00
_cell.angle_beta   90.00
_cell.angle_gamma   90.00
#
_symmetry.space_group_name_H-M   'P 1'
#
loop_
_entity.id
_entity.type
_entity.pdbx_description
1 polymer ?
#
loop_
_entity_poly.entity_id
_entity_poly.type
_entity_poly.pdbx_seq_one_letter_code
_entity_poly.pdbx_strand_id
1 'polypeptide(L)'
;MATATVEDAAFEDDQISSMTTEDIIRASRLLDNEIRILKDEMQRTNLELESFKEKIKENQEKIKLNKQLPYLVGNIVEILEMNPEEEAEEDGANIDLDSQRKGKCVVLKTSTRQVRYDLWQTKLAMTHGCIIPTKNAAYLFFLFIFFQTIFLPVVGLVDPDKLKPGDLVGVNKDSYLILDTLPSEYDSRVKAMEVDEKPTEDYNDIGGLEKQIQELVEAIVLPMTHKDRFEKLGIRPPKGVLLYGPPGTGKTLMARACAAQTNATFLKLAGPQLVQVTCDFLFIFPKFY
;
A
#
# COMPACT_ATOMS: atom_id res chain seq x y z
N MET A 1 -10.96 -33.73 10.46
CA MET A 1 -12.41 -34.09 10.47
C MET A 1 -12.51 -35.57 10.80
N ALA A 2 -12.53 -35.96 12.07
CA ALA A 2 -12.66 -37.37 12.48
C ALA A 2 -13.06 -37.49 13.97
N THR A 3 -14.02 -36.69 14.43
CA THR A 3 -14.49 -36.73 15.84
C THR A 3 -16.01 -36.68 15.98
N ALA A 4 -16.79 -36.81 14.90
CA ALA A 4 -18.25 -36.79 14.97
C ALA A 4 -18.90 -38.17 15.22
N THR A 5 -18.16 -39.27 15.11
CA THR A 5 -18.77 -40.61 14.93
C THR A 5 -19.14 -41.36 16.22
N VAL A 6 -18.89 -40.82 17.41
CA VAL A 6 -19.08 -41.58 18.67
C VAL A 6 -20.34 -41.15 19.43
N GLU A 7 -20.78 -39.90 19.29
CA GLU A 7 -22.01 -39.42 19.93
C GLU A 7 -23.28 -39.73 19.11
N ASP A 8 -23.16 -39.82 17.78
CA ASP A 8 -24.29 -40.14 16.89
C ASP A 8 -24.78 -41.60 17.05
N ALA A 9 -23.87 -42.55 17.31
CA ALA A 9 -24.22 -43.98 17.40
C ALA A 9 -25.09 -44.35 18.62
N ALA A 10 -24.95 -43.63 19.74
CA ALA A 10 -25.76 -43.87 20.94
C ALA A 10 -27.18 -43.26 20.82
N PHE A 11 -27.36 -42.22 20.01
CA PHE A 11 -28.66 -41.63 19.70
C PHE A 11 -29.46 -42.45 18.68
N GLU A 12 -28.78 -43.19 17.80
CA GLU A 12 -29.41 -44.07 16.81
C GLU A 12 -30.10 -45.28 17.47
N ASP A 13 -29.46 -45.93 18.46
CA ASP A 13 -30.01 -47.14 19.11
C ASP A 13 -31.34 -46.90 19.86
N ASP A 14 -31.47 -45.75 20.54
CA ASP A 14 -32.70 -45.38 21.26
C ASP A 14 -33.86 -45.07 20.27
N GLN A 15 -33.58 -44.43 19.13
CA GLN A 15 -34.59 -44.20 18.08
C GLN A 15 -35.03 -45.49 17.39
N ILE A 16 -34.09 -46.39 17.08
CA ILE A 16 -34.36 -47.69 16.44
C ILE A 16 -35.25 -48.58 17.31
N SER A 17 -35.12 -48.51 18.64
CA SER A 17 -35.96 -49.26 19.59
C SER A 17 -37.45 -48.85 19.58
N SER A 18 -37.73 -47.60 19.20
CA SER A 18 -39.07 -47.00 19.22
C SER A 18 -39.84 -47.10 17.89
N MET A 19 -39.14 -47.42 16.79
CA MET A 19 -39.70 -47.47 15.44
C MET A 19 -40.02 -48.90 15.02
N THR A 20 -41.09 -49.10 14.25
CA THR A 20 -41.39 -50.43 13.71
C THR A 20 -40.43 -50.78 12.57
N THR A 21 -40.24 -52.06 12.30
CA THR A 21 -39.38 -52.53 11.20
C THR A 21 -39.79 -51.97 9.84
N GLU A 22 -41.08 -51.69 9.64
CA GLU A 22 -41.59 -51.07 8.41
C GLU A 22 -41.20 -49.59 8.30
N ASP A 23 -41.18 -48.86 9.42
CA ASP A 23 -40.77 -47.46 9.46
C ASP A 23 -39.27 -47.29 9.18
N ILE A 24 -38.45 -48.22 9.66
CA ILE A 24 -36.99 -48.25 9.41
C ILE A 24 -36.72 -48.50 7.91
N ILE A 25 -37.43 -49.44 7.28
CA ILE A 25 -37.31 -49.71 5.84
C ILE A 25 -37.77 -48.49 5.02
N ARG A 26 -38.81 -47.79 5.46
CA ARG A 26 -39.28 -46.57 4.81
C ARG A 26 -38.26 -45.43 4.94
N ALA A 27 -37.70 -45.25 6.13
CA ALA A 27 -36.67 -44.24 6.39
C ALA A 27 -35.39 -44.49 5.57
N SER A 28 -34.91 -45.74 5.50
CA SER A 28 -33.75 -46.11 4.66
C SER A 28 -33.97 -45.74 3.20
N ARG A 29 -35.17 -45.99 2.64
CA ARG A 29 -35.50 -45.63 1.25
C ARG A 29 -35.58 -44.12 1.04
N LEU A 30 -36.01 -43.35 2.03
CA LEU A 30 -36.03 -41.89 1.96
C LEU A 30 -34.60 -41.33 2.00
N LEU A 31 -33.75 -41.86 2.88
CA LEU A 31 -32.34 -41.50 2.97
C LEU A 31 -31.58 -41.83 1.68
N ASP A 32 -31.85 -42.97 1.04
CA ASP A 32 -31.25 -43.30 -0.26
C ASP A 32 -31.62 -42.29 -1.36
N ASN A 33 -32.86 -41.81 -1.34
CA ASN A 33 -33.32 -40.76 -2.25
C ASN A 33 -32.67 -39.41 -1.94
N GLU A 34 -32.53 -39.04 -0.67
CA GLU A 34 -31.84 -37.82 -0.24
C GLU A 34 -30.36 -37.85 -0.60
N ILE A 35 -29.66 -38.96 -0.35
CA ILE A 35 -28.24 -39.14 -0.75
C ILE A 35 -28.10 -38.94 -2.26
N ARG A 36 -29.03 -39.46 -3.05
CA ARG A 36 -29.03 -39.27 -4.50
C ARG A 36 -29.22 -37.79 -4.88
N ILE A 37 -30.20 -37.11 -4.29
CA ILE A 37 -30.46 -35.69 -4.56
C ILE A 37 -29.25 -34.84 -4.17
N LEU A 38 -28.69 -35.06 -2.98
CA LEU A 38 -27.50 -34.36 -2.49
C LEU A 38 -26.28 -34.61 -3.38
N LYS A 39 -26.12 -35.82 -3.90
CA LYS A 39 -25.04 -36.14 -4.85
C LYS A 39 -25.21 -35.41 -6.18
N ASP A 40 -26.44 -35.34 -6.69
CA ASP A 40 -26.75 -34.60 -7.93
C ASP A 40 -26.54 -33.08 -7.74
N GLU A 41 -26.93 -32.53 -6.59
CA GLU A 41 -26.67 -31.13 -6.22
C GLU A 41 -25.17 -30.84 -6.05
N MET A 42 -24.43 -31.75 -5.43
CA MET A 42 -22.98 -31.64 -5.29
C MET A 42 -22.29 -31.68 -6.66
N GLN A 43 -22.78 -32.49 -7.59
CA GLN A 43 -22.27 -32.52 -8.96
C GLN A 43 -22.57 -31.21 -9.69
N ARG A 44 -23.78 -30.68 -9.56
CA ARG A 44 -24.16 -29.40 -10.16
C ARG A 44 -23.30 -28.24 -9.64
N THR A 45 -23.15 -28.12 -8.32
CA THR A 45 -22.34 -27.06 -7.72
C THR A 45 -20.86 -27.18 -8.10
N ASN A 46 -20.33 -28.40 -8.25
CA ASN A 46 -18.98 -28.61 -8.75
C ASN A 46 -18.81 -28.15 -10.21
N LEU A 47 -19.77 -28.43 -11.09
CA LEU A 47 -19.75 -27.93 -12.48
C LEU A 47 -19.84 -26.40 -12.53
N GLU A 48 -20.68 -25.80 -11.68
CA GLU A 48 -20.75 -24.33 -11.56
C GLU A 48 -19.41 -23.75 -11.08
N LEU A 49 -18.77 -24.36 -10.07
CA LEU A 49 -17.44 -23.97 -9.60
C LEU A 49 -16.36 -24.10 -10.68
N GLU A 50 -16.38 -25.18 -11.46
CA GLU A 50 -15.45 -25.37 -12.58
C GLU A 50 -15.63 -24.26 -13.63
N SER A 51 -16.87 -23.93 -13.98
CA SER A 51 -17.16 -22.84 -14.92
C SER A 51 -16.65 -21.48 -14.42
N PHE A 52 -16.75 -21.20 -13.11
CA PHE A 52 -16.21 -19.97 -12.53
C PHE A 52 -14.69 -19.98 -12.49
N LYS A 53 -14.06 -21.12 -12.19
CA LYS A 53 -12.59 -21.25 -12.20
C LYS A 53 -12.03 -21.02 -13.60
N GLU A 54 -12.68 -21.53 -14.64
CA GLU A 54 -12.27 -21.30 -16.04
C GLU A 54 -12.34 -19.81 -16.39
N LYS A 55 -13.46 -19.14 -16.08
CA LYS A 55 -13.61 -17.68 -16.28
C LYS A 55 -12.56 -16.87 -15.54
N ILE A 56 -12.23 -17.24 -14.29
CA ILE A 56 -11.18 -16.57 -13.52
C ILE A 56 -9.82 -16.76 -14.19
N LYS A 57 -9.51 -17.97 -14.65
CA LYS A 57 -8.24 -18.28 -15.33
C LYS A 57 -8.11 -17.50 -16.64
N GLU A 58 -9.16 -17.46 -17.46
CA GLU A 58 -9.18 -16.66 -18.68
C GLU A 58 -8.98 -15.17 -18.42
N ASN A 59 -9.62 -14.64 -17.37
CA ASN A 59 -9.46 -13.23 -16.98
C ASN A 59 -8.05 -12.94 -16.45
N GLN A 60 -7.46 -13.86 -15.69
CA GLN A 60 -6.08 -13.74 -15.22
C GLN A 60 -5.08 -13.74 -16.38
N GLU A 61 -5.29 -14.56 -17.39
CA GLU A 61 -4.46 -14.57 -18.61
C GLU A 61 -4.57 -13.25 -19.39
N LYS A 62 -5.79 -12.70 -19.53
CA LYS A 62 -6.01 -11.37 -20.12
C LYS A 62 -5.30 -10.27 -19.33
N ILE A 63 -5.37 -10.29 -18.00
CA ILE A 63 -4.65 -9.33 -17.15
C ILE A 63 -3.15 -9.49 -17.32
N LYS A 64 -2.63 -10.72 -17.40
CA LYS A 64 -1.21 -10.99 -17.58
C LYS A 64 -0.68 -10.46 -18.92
N LEU A 65 -1.47 -10.59 -19.99
CA LEU A 65 -1.17 -9.98 -21.28
C LEU A 65 -1.15 -8.45 -21.19
N ASN A 66 -2.05 -7.85 -20.41
CA ASN A 66 -2.03 -6.39 -20.18
C ASN A 66 -0.91 -5.92 -19.24
N LYS A 67 -0.41 -6.80 -18.36
CA LYS A 67 0.76 -6.53 -17.50
C LYS A 67 2.09 -6.66 -18.24
N GLN A 68 2.10 -7.12 -19.50
CA GLN A 68 3.33 -7.18 -20.27
C GLN A 68 3.89 -5.77 -20.49
N LEU A 69 5.21 -5.65 -20.39
CA LEU A 69 5.91 -4.40 -20.65
C LEU A 69 5.60 -3.95 -22.10
N PRO A 70 5.43 -2.64 -22.36
CA PRO A 70 5.83 -1.53 -21.49
C PRO A 70 4.66 -0.78 -20.83
N TYR A 71 4.65 -0.70 -19.49
CA TYR A 71 3.78 0.21 -18.73
C TYR A 71 4.51 1.52 -18.37
N LEU A 72 3.74 2.57 -18.15
CA LEU A 72 4.20 3.88 -17.69
C LEU A 72 4.29 3.90 -16.16
N VAL A 73 5.20 4.70 -15.60
CA VAL A 73 5.29 4.91 -14.15
C VAL A 73 4.70 6.26 -13.80
N GLY A 74 3.81 6.27 -12.81
CA GLY A 74 3.20 7.48 -12.26
C GLY A 74 3.26 7.52 -10.74
N ASN A 75 3.05 8.70 -10.18
CA ASN A 75 2.93 8.93 -8.75
C ASN A 75 1.51 9.39 -8.42
N ILE A 76 0.92 8.86 -7.36
CA ILE A 76 -0.37 9.30 -6.84
C ILE A 76 -0.17 10.62 -6.12
N VAL A 77 -0.85 11.68 -6.57
CA VAL A 77 -0.81 12.99 -5.92
C VAL A 77 -1.85 13.05 -4.82
N GLU A 78 -3.07 12.65 -5.14
CA GLU A 78 -4.22 12.78 -4.24
C GLU A 78 -5.29 11.75 -4.58
N ILE A 79 -6.04 11.34 -3.57
CA ILE A 79 -7.19 10.46 -3.68
C ILE A 79 -8.41 11.29 -3.24
N LEU A 80 -9.36 11.45 -4.14
CA LEU A 80 -10.57 12.24 -3.96
C LEU A 80 -11.76 11.30 -3.79
N GLU A 81 -12.49 11.42 -2.68
CA GLU A 81 -13.73 10.68 -2.48
C GLU A 81 -14.88 11.54 -3.00
N MET A 82 -15.53 11.11 -4.09
CA MET A 82 -16.72 11.80 -4.59
C MET A 82 -17.93 11.36 -3.78
N ASN A 83 -18.48 12.30 -3.00
CA ASN A 83 -19.64 12.02 -2.16
C ASN A 83 -20.93 11.96 -2.97
N PRO A 84 -21.85 11.06 -2.61
CA PRO A 84 -23.07 10.78 -3.35
C PRO A 84 -24.08 11.91 -3.48
N GLU A 85 -23.98 12.98 -2.71
CA GLU A 85 -25.05 13.95 -2.52
C GLU A 85 -25.00 15.12 -3.50
N GLU A 86 -23.86 15.38 -4.16
CA GLU A 86 -23.69 16.57 -5.02
C GLU A 86 -24.03 16.36 -6.50
N GLU A 87 -24.12 15.11 -7.00
CA GLU A 87 -24.38 14.81 -8.43
C GLU A 87 -25.79 14.27 -8.72
N ALA A 88 -26.67 14.18 -7.71
CA ALA A 88 -27.99 13.57 -7.86
C ALA A 88 -29.01 14.43 -8.65
N GLU A 89 -28.67 15.67 -9.01
CA GLU A 89 -29.64 16.61 -9.59
C GLU A 89 -29.61 16.75 -11.12
N GLU A 90 -28.60 16.24 -11.86
CA GLU A 90 -28.47 16.54 -13.30
C GLU A 90 -28.53 15.38 -14.31
N ASP A 91 -28.40 14.11 -13.91
CA ASP A 91 -28.39 13.01 -14.90
C ASP A 91 -29.80 12.44 -15.15
N GLY A 92 -30.37 12.80 -16.31
CA GLY A 92 -31.66 12.31 -16.78
C GLY A 92 -31.66 10.83 -17.18
N ALA A 93 -32.63 10.08 -16.65
CA ALA A 93 -33.33 8.87 -17.16
C ALA A 93 -32.61 7.74 -17.93
N ASN A 94 -31.29 7.73 -18.10
CA ASN A 94 -30.55 6.62 -18.70
C ASN A 94 -29.17 6.51 -18.06
N ILE A 95 -29.12 6.04 -16.81
CA ILE A 95 -27.88 5.86 -16.07
C ILE A 95 -27.66 4.36 -15.87
N ASP A 96 -26.64 3.81 -16.54
CA ASP A 96 -26.13 2.48 -16.25
C ASP A 96 -25.62 2.43 -14.80
N LEU A 97 -25.98 1.38 -14.06
CA LEU A 97 -25.60 1.18 -12.64
C LEU A 97 -24.06 1.16 -12.42
N ASP A 98 -23.26 0.93 -13.45
CA ASP A 98 -21.80 1.00 -13.36
C ASP A 98 -21.24 2.43 -13.45
N SER A 99 -21.99 3.38 -14.04
CA SER A 99 -21.65 4.81 -14.04
C SER A 99 -21.91 5.47 -12.68
N GLN A 100 -22.69 4.82 -11.81
CA GLN A 100 -22.93 5.24 -10.43
C GLN A 100 -21.93 4.69 -9.41
N ARG A 101 -20.84 4.04 -9.84
CA ARG A 101 -19.76 3.72 -8.89
C ARG A 101 -19.01 5.00 -8.54
N LYS A 102 -19.61 5.72 -7.60
CA LYS A 102 -19.01 6.68 -6.68
C LYS A 102 -17.79 6.00 -6.08
N GLY A 103 -16.69 6.18 -6.77
CA GLY A 103 -15.42 5.54 -6.52
C GLY A 103 -14.44 6.61 -6.11
N LYS A 104 -13.51 6.22 -5.24
CA LYS A 104 -12.35 7.05 -4.92
C LYS A 104 -11.63 7.36 -6.24
N CYS A 105 -11.65 8.62 -6.63
CA CYS A 105 -10.95 9.13 -7.79
C CYS A 105 -9.48 9.31 -7.42
N VAL A 106 -8.59 9.04 -8.36
CA VAL A 106 -7.14 9.17 -8.12
C VAL A 106 -6.56 10.17 -9.10
N VAL A 107 -5.85 11.16 -8.57
CA VAL A 107 -5.07 12.11 -9.35
C VAL A 107 -3.66 11.55 -9.49
N LEU A 108 -3.28 11.26 -10.73
CA LEU A 108 -1.99 10.66 -11.06
C LEU A 108 -1.11 11.64 -11.82
N LYS A 109 0.16 11.65 -11.46
CA LYS A 109 1.21 12.40 -12.14
C LYS A 109 2.14 11.44 -12.84
N THR A 110 2.09 11.39 -14.16
CA THR A 110 2.93 10.49 -14.96
C THR A 110 4.35 11.04 -15.15
N SER A 111 5.32 10.13 -15.28
CA SER A 111 6.74 10.49 -15.47
C SER A 111 7.05 11.05 -16.87
N THR A 112 6.21 10.75 -17.85
CA THR A 112 6.34 11.28 -19.22
C THR A 112 5.67 12.66 -19.32
N ARG A 113 6.43 13.67 -19.73
CA ARG A 113 5.92 15.02 -20.11
C ARG A 113 5.31 14.98 -21.52
N GLN A 114 4.31 14.14 -21.77
CA GLN A 114 3.79 13.88 -23.12
C GLN A 114 2.36 14.37 -23.27
N VAL A 115 2.23 15.56 -23.85
CA VAL A 115 0.99 16.33 -23.87
C VAL A 115 0.03 15.83 -24.94
N ARG A 116 -1.21 15.52 -24.55
CA ARG A 116 -2.37 15.45 -25.46
C ARG A 116 -3.38 16.49 -24.96
N TYR A 117 -3.41 17.64 -25.63
CA TYR A 117 -4.21 18.81 -25.23
C TYR A 117 -5.71 18.69 -25.57
N ASP A 118 -6.15 17.62 -26.23
CA ASP A 118 -7.42 17.68 -26.97
C ASP A 118 -8.70 17.34 -26.18
N LEU A 119 -8.62 16.84 -24.94
CA LEU A 119 -9.83 16.36 -24.24
C LEU A 119 -10.26 17.15 -22.99
N TRP A 120 -9.50 18.16 -22.57
CA TRP A 120 -9.77 18.86 -21.31
C TRP A 120 -10.37 20.26 -21.47
N GLN A 121 -10.18 20.93 -22.62
CA GLN A 121 -10.79 22.24 -22.87
C GLN A 121 -12.33 22.19 -22.94
N THR A 122 -12.92 21.06 -23.31
CA THR A 122 -14.37 20.94 -23.51
C THR A 122 -15.15 20.65 -22.23
N LYS A 123 -14.54 20.09 -21.18
CA LYS A 123 -15.26 19.74 -19.93
C LYS A 123 -15.16 20.82 -18.85
N LEU A 124 -14.06 21.57 -18.77
CA LEU A 124 -13.95 22.71 -17.86
C LEU A 124 -14.85 23.90 -18.24
N ALA A 125 -15.29 23.94 -19.50
CA ALA A 125 -16.21 24.97 -19.98
C ALA A 125 -17.70 24.67 -19.67
N MET A 126 -18.05 23.45 -19.26
CA MET A 126 -19.46 23.04 -19.09
C MET A 126 -19.95 23.01 -17.64
N THR A 127 -19.08 22.84 -16.62
CA THR A 127 -19.52 22.62 -15.23
C THR A 127 -19.40 23.82 -14.30
N HIS A 128 -18.96 24.98 -14.78
CA HIS A 128 -18.97 26.20 -13.98
C HIS A 128 -19.61 27.36 -14.73
N GLY A 129 -20.92 27.54 -14.53
CA GLY A 129 -21.59 28.84 -14.62
C GLY A 129 -21.14 29.83 -13.54
N CYS A 130 -19.85 29.80 -13.17
CA CYS A 130 -19.26 30.64 -12.15
C CYS A 130 -18.24 31.56 -12.81
N ILE A 131 -18.63 32.81 -13.00
CA ILE A 131 -17.76 33.90 -13.44
C ILE A 131 -16.76 34.16 -12.30
N ILE A 132 -15.59 33.53 -12.37
CA ILE A 132 -14.47 33.84 -11.47
C ILE A 132 -13.84 35.17 -11.95
N PRO A 133 -13.70 36.19 -11.08
CA PRO A 133 -13.16 37.48 -11.48
C PRO A 133 -11.69 37.40 -11.92
N THR A 134 -11.42 38.13 -13.00
CA THR A 134 -10.31 38.06 -13.96
C THR A 134 -8.97 38.63 -13.50
N LYS A 135 -8.42 38.25 -12.34
CA LYS A 135 -7.06 38.70 -11.96
C LYS A 135 -6.03 37.64 -11.58
N ASN A 136 -6.42 36.39 -11.31
CA ASN A 136 -5.47 35.32 -10.96
C ASN A 136 -5.53 34.06 -11.85
N ALA A 137 -6.39 34.05 -12.88
CA ALA A 137 -6.57 32.89 -13.75
C ALA A 137 -5.30 32.49 -14.52
N ALA A 138 -4.44 33.47 -14.88
CA ALA A 138 -3.20 33.21 -15.61
C ALA A 138 -2.15 32.44 -14.78
N TYR A 139 -2.10 32.64 -13.46
CA TYR A 139 -1.16 31.94 -12.58
C TYR A 139 -1.59 30.50 -12.27
N LEU A 140 -2.90 30.26 -12.12
CA LEU A 140 -3.42 28.90 -12.00
C LEU A 140 -3.21 28.10 -13.30
N PHE A 141 -3.35 28.76 -14.46
CA PHE A 141 -3.07 28.17 -15.76
C PHE A 141 -1.58 27.84 -15.93
N PHE A 142 -0.67 28.72 -15.50
CA PHE A 142 0.78 28.52 -15.63
C PHE A 142 1.32 27.42 -14.69
N LEU A 143 0.71 27.23 -13.51
CA LEU A 143 1.06 26.13 -12.59
C LEU A 143 0.52 24.77 -13.09
N PHE A 144 -0.61 24.77 -13.81
CA PHE A 144 -1.20 23.58 -14.43
C PHE A 144 -0.41 23.08 -15.65
N ILE A 145 0.35 23.95 -16.32
CA ILE A 145 1.07 23.64 -17.57
C ILE A 145 2.34 22.80 -17.35
N PHE A 146 2.90 22.74 -16.14
CA PHE A 146 4.19 22.05 -15.93
C PHE A 146 4.10 20.58 -15.49
N PHE A 147 2.92 20.11 -15.08
CA PHE A 147 2.71 18.72 -14.67
C PHE A 147 1.34 18.24 -15.13
N GLN A 148 1.34 17.38 -16.14
CA GLN A 148 0.14 16.75 -16.67
C GLN A 148 -0.44 15.81 -15.61
N THR A 149 -1.44 16.29 -14.88
CA THR A 149 -2.20 15.53 -13.88
C THR A 149 -3.38 14.85 -14.58
N ILE A 150 -3.41 13.53 -14.53
CA ILE A 150 -4.48 12.72 -15.10
C ILE A 150 -5.45 12.40 -13.98
N PHE A 151 -6.72 12.73 -14.20
CA PHE A 151 -7.82 12.35 -13.30
C PHE A 151 -8.38 11.00 -13.75
N LEU A 152 -8.34 10.01 -12.87
CA LEU A 152 -8.94 8.69 -13.10
C LEU A 152 -10.11 8.46 -12.14
N PRO A 153 -11.36 8.35 -12.66
CA PRO A 153 -12.54 8.11 -11.83
C PRO A 153 -12.65 6.66 -11.35
N VAL A 154 -11.92 5.74 -11.98
CA VAL A 154 -11.94 4.31 -11.65
C VAL A 154 -10.53 3.85 -11.31
N VAL A 155 -10.35 3.42 -10.06
CA VAL A 155 -9.18 2.64 -9.61
C VAL A 155 -9.20 1.30 -10.35
N GLY A 156 -8.11 0.98 -11.04
CA GLY A 156 -8.02 -0.19 -11.92
C GLY A 156 -8.04 -1.53 -11.17
N LEU A 157 -6.91 -2.23 -11.18
CA LEU A 157 -6.78 -3.57 -10.57
C LEU A 157 -6.47 -3.54 -9.06
N VAL A 158 -6.20 -2.36 -8.50
CA VAL A 158 -5.74 -2.18 -7.13
C VAL A 158 -6.81 -1.48 -6.30
N ASP A 159 -7.07 -2.01 -5.11
CA ASP A 159 -8.02 -1.42 -4.16
C ASP A 159 -7.52 -0.04 -3.69
N PRO A 160 -8.41 0.95 -3.57
CA PRO A 160 -8.00 2.31 -3.20
C PRO A 160 -7.54 2.44 -1.74
N ASP A 161 -7.88 1.50 -0.86
CA ASP A 161 -7.46 1.53 0.55
C ASP A 161 -5.97 1.22 0.74
N LYS A 162 -5.35 0.55 -0.23
CA LYS A 162 -3.92 0.25 -0.23
C LYS A 162 -3.09 1.40 -0.78
N LEU A 163 -3.73 2.33 -1.49
CA LEU A 163 -3.06 3.44 -2.14
C LEU A 163 -2.92 4.61 -1.18
N LYS A 164 -1.73 5.18 -1.11
CA LYS A 164 -1.48 6.43 -0.39
C LYS A 164 -0.96 7.50 -1.33
N PRO A 165 -1.24 8.78 -1.05
CA PRO A 165 -0.57 9.88 -1.72
C PRO A 165 0.95 9.73 -1.62
N GLY A 166 1.65 9.82 -2.75
CA GLY A 166 3.10 9.64 -2.85
C GLY A 166 3.56 8.26 -3.33
N ASP A 167 2.65 7.28 -3.45
CA ASP A 167 3.00 5.94 -3.90
C ASP A 167 3.29 5.90 -5.41
N LEU A 168 4.31 5.12 -5.77
CA LEU A 168 4.67 4.86 -7.16
C LEU A 168 3.78 3.75 -7.72
N VAL A 169 3.14 3.98 -8.87
CA VAL A 169 2.26 3.01 -9.50
C VAL A 169 2.57 2.81 -10.97
N GLY A 170 2.40 1.57 -11.42
CA GLY A 170 2.43 1.18 -12.82
C GLY A 170 1.09 1.50 -13.48
N VAL A 171 1.14 2.27 -14.56
CA VAL A 171 -0.01 2.79 -15.29
C VAL A 171 0.07 2.28 -16.74
N ASN A 172 -1.04 1.83 -17.32
CA ASN A 172 -1.05 1.44 -18.74
C ASN A 172 -0.88 2.68 -19.64
N LYS A 173 -0.16 2.56 -20.77
CA LYS A 173 0.12 3.67 -21.69
C LYS A 173 -1.13 4.16 -22.43
N ASP A 174 -2.04 3.27 -22.78
CA ASP A 174 -3.18 3.59 -23.64
C ASP A 174 -4.42 4.01 -22.84
N SER A 175 -4.71 3.30 -21.75
CA SER A 175 -5.91 3.49 -20.93
C SER A 175 -5.67 4.22 -19.61
N TYR A 176 -4.40 4.50 -19.25
CA TYR A 176 -4.00 5.12 -17.98
C TYR A 176 -4.53 4.44 -16.71
N LEU A 177 -4.96 3.18 -16.80
CA LEU A 177 -5.41 2.39 -15.66
C LEU A 177 -4.23 1.98 -14.78
N ILE A 178 -4.41 2.05 -13.46
CA ILE A 178 -3.46 1.53 -12.46
C ILE A 178 -3.45 0.00 -12.55
N LEU A 179 -2.28 -0.56 -12.87
CA LEU A 179 -2.05 -2.00 -12.98
C LEU A 179 -1.54 -2.60 -11.67
N ASP A 180 -0.54 -1.95 -11.06
CA ASP A 180 0.15 -2.46 -9.88
C ASP A 180 0.82 -1.32 -9.10
N THR A 181 1.03 -1.54 -7.80
CA THR A 181 1.83 -0.66 -6.95
C THR A 181 3.29 -1.06 -7.04
N LEU A 182 4.15 -0.11 -7.36
CA LEU A 182 5.60 -0.31 -7.42
C LEU A 182 6.21 0.05 -6.04
N PRO A 183 7.28 -0.64 -5.62
CA PRO A 183 7.98 -0.27 -4.41
C PRO A 183 8.54 1.16 -4.53
N SER A 184 8.56 1.90 -3.43
CA SER A 184 9.13 3.24 -3.37
C SER A 184 10.59 3.20 -3.81
N GLU A 185 10.92 3.97 -4.85
CA GLU A 185 12.27 4.02 -5.39
C GLU A 185 13.14 4.96 -4.55
N TYR A 186 14.17 4.40 -3.90
CA TYR A 186 15.23 5.18 -3.27
C TYR A 186 16.32 5.48 -4.31
N ASP A 187 16.84 6.71 -4.30
CA ASP A 187 17.98 7.11 -5.15
C ASP A 187 19.13 6.12 -4.96
N SER A 188 19.78 5.75 -6.06
CA SER A 188 21.01 4.93 -6.06
C SER A 188 22.06 5.46 -5.09
N ARG A 189 22.08 6.78 -4.82
CA ARG A 189 22.94 7.39 -3.80
C ARG A 189 22.62 6.92 -2.38
N VAL A 190 21.34 6.80 -2.04
CA VAL A 190 20.89 6.33 -0.71
C VAL A 190 21.18 4.85 -0.56
N LYS A 191 20.96 4.05 -1.62
CA LYS A 191 21.36 2.63 -1.65
C LYS A 191 22.88 2.45 -1.47
N ALA A 192 23.68 3.36 -2.01
CA ALA A 192 25.13 3.38 -1.81
C ALA A 192 25.58 3.89 -0.42
N MET A 193 24.69 4.53 0.35
CA MET A 193 24.97 4.96 1.72
C MET A 193 24.70 3.87 2.75
N GLU A 194 23.89 2.86 2.40
CA GLU A 194 23.75 1.64 3.19
C GLU A 194 25.10 0.90 3.15
N VAL A 195 25.75 0.78 4.31
CA VAL A 195 27.05 0.12 4.39
C VAL A 195 26.82 -1.39 4.42
N ASP A 196 27.19 -2.07 3.32
CA ASP A 196 27.08 -3.53 3.19
C ASP A 196 28.06 -4.29 4.11
N GLU A 197 29.16 -3.66 4.54
CA GLU A 197 30.17 -4.27 5.42
C GLU A 197 30.11 -3.70 6.84
N LYS A 198 29.67 -4.54 7.78
CA LYS A 198 29.70 -4.22 9.22
C LYS A 198 31.16 -3.93 9.63
N PRO A 199 31.47 -2.77 10.22
CA PRO A 199 32.78 -2.54 10.80
C PRO A 199 33.00 -3.53 11.96
N THR A 200 34.19 -4.10 12.07
CA THR A 200 34.57 -5.07 13.11
C THR A 200 35.29 -4.41 14.30
N GLU A 201 35.16 -3.09 14.45
CA GLU A 201 35.85 -2.31 15.48
C GLU A 201 35.18 -2.56 16.85
N ASP A 202 35.98 -2.82 17.89
CA ASP A 202 35.50 -3.07 19.25
C ASP A 202 35.75 -1.86 20.18
N TYR A 203 35.02 -1.74 21.30
CA TYR A 203 35.28 -0.69 22.29
C TYR A 203 36.66 -0.80 22.95
N ASN A 204 37.29 -1.97 22.89
CA ASN A 204 38.64 -2.18 23.41
C ASN A 204 39.70 -1.37 22.65
N ASP A 205 39.41 -0.98 21.40
CA ASP A 205 40.31 -0.18 20.57
C ASP A 205 40.22 1.32 20.89
N ILE A 206 39.33 1.73 21.80
CA ILE A 206 39.08 3.13 22.16
C ILE A 206 39.61 3.41 23.57
N GLY A 207 40.80 4.02 23.65
CA GLY A 207 41.40 4.41 24.92
C GLY A 207 40.85 5.73 25.50
N GLY A 208 40.62 5.75 26.82
CA GLY A 208 40.46 6.98 27.61
C GLY A 208 39.12 7.70 27.53
N LEU A 209 38.12 7.14 26.84
CA LEU A 209 36.78 7.73 26.62
C LEU A 209 35.64 6.91 27.24
N GLU A 210 35.92 6.17 28.31
CA GLU A 210 34.98 5.21 28.94
C GLU A 210 33.65 5.86 29.35
N LYS A 211 33.69 7.07 29.90
CA LYS A 211 32.48 7.80 30.31
C LYS A 211 31.57 8.08 29.10
N GLN A 212 32.16 8.52 27.99
CA GLN A 212 31.43 8.85 26.77
C GLN A 212 30.86 7.60 26.09
N ILE A 213 31.60 6.48 26.14
CA ILE A 213 31.12 5.18 25.65
C ILE A 213 29.90 4.74 26.45
N GLN A 214 29.94 4.84 27.78
CA GLN A 214 28.81 4.48 28.63
C GLN A 214 27.56 5.32 28.31
N GLU A 215 27.69 6.64 28.20
CA GLU A 215 26.59 7.55 27.84
C GLU A 215 26.00 7.21 26.45
N LEU A 216 26.85 6.85 25.49
CA LEU A 216 26.44 6.44 24.14
C LEU A 216 25.65 5.12 24.15
N VAL A 217 26.15 4.12 24.88
CA VAL A 217 25.53 2.80 25.00
C VAL A 217 24.17 2.91 25.69
N GLU A 218 24.06 3.69 26.75
CA GLU A 218 22.78 3.94 27.43
C GLU A 218 21.77 4.65 26.53
N ALA A 219 22.23 5.57 25.68
CA ALA A 219 21.35 6.30 24.77
C ALA A 219 20.85 5.45 23.58
N ILE A 220 21.69 4.58 23.03
CA ILE A 220 21.39 3.84 21.79
C ILE A 220 20.98 2.38 22.06
N VAL A 221 21.74 1.67 22.88
CA VAL A 221 21.56 0.23 23.11
C VAL A 221 20.41 -0.05 24.07
N LEU A 222 20.23 0.80 25.09
CA LEU A 222 19.18 0.61 26.09
C LEU A 222 17.77 0.66 25.49
N PRO A 223 17.42 1.61 24.59
CA PRO A 223 16.13 1.62 23.91
C PRO A 223 15.94 0.46 22.94
N MET A 224 17.02 -0.09 22.37
CA MET A 224 16.94 -1.24 21.46
C MET A 224 16.64 -2.53 22.21
N THR A 225 17.36 -2.77 23.30
CA THR A 225 17.32 -4.03 24.07
C THR A 225 16.14 -4.11 25.05
N HIS A 226 15.70 -2.98 25.61
CA HIS A 226 14.72 -2.96 26.70
C HIS A 226 13.62 -1.91 26.52
N LYS A 227 12.87 -2.00 25.43
CA LYS A 227 11.72 -1.11 25.14
C LYS A 227 10.68 -1.11 26.26
N ASP A 228 10.40 -2.28 26.84
CA ASP A 228 9.42 -2.46 27.91
C ASP A 228 9.72 -1.60 29.15
N ARG A 229 11.00 -1.30 29.43
CA ARG A 229 11.37 -0.43 30.57
C ARG A 229 10.96 1.01 30.32
N PHE A 230 11.04 1.49 29.08
CA PHE A 230 10.62 2.84 28.70
C PHE A 230 9.10 2.97 28.71
N GLU A 231 8.39 1.93 28.27
CA GLU A 231 6.92 1.90 28.29
C GLU A 231 6.36 1.89 29.72
N LYS A 232 6.95 1.09 30.62
CA LYS A 232 6.54 1.04 32.04
C LYS A 232 6.81 2.35 32.79
N LEU A 233 7.90 3.05 32.47
CA LEU A 233 8.18 4.36 33.05
C LEU A 233 7.36 5.50 32.41
N GLY A 234 6.76 5.27 31.24
CA GLY A 234 6.07 6.31 30.47
C GLY A 234 7.01 7.40 29.92
N ILE A 235 8.31 7.12 29.80
CA ILE A 235 9.29 8.08 29.28
C ILE A 235 9.59 7.80 27.80
N ARG A 236 9.79 8.87 27.02
CA ARG A 236 10.19 8.74 25.60
C ARG A 236 11.70 8.51 25.52
N PRO A 237 12.19 7.51 24.77
CA PRO A 237 13.62 7.31 24.60
C PRO A 237 14.27 8.48 23.85
N PRO A 238 15.57 8.74 24.07
CA PRO A 238 16.29 9.76 23.31
C PRO A 238 16.32 9.38 21.82
N LYS A 239 16.12 10.37 20.94
CA LYS A 239 16.05 10.15 19.48
C LYS A 239 17.41 10.09 18.79
N GLY A 240 18.45 10.62 19.42
CA GLY A 240 19.78 10.69 18.83
C GLY A 240 20.79 11.32 19.78
N VAL A 241 22.06 11.14 19.45
CA VAL A 241 23.21 11.65 20.18
C VAL A 241 24.00 12.60 19.30
N LEU A 242 24.59 13.63 19.89
CA LEU A 242 25.46 14.57 19.19
C LEU A 242 26.87 14.48 19.77
N LEU A 243 27.82 14.03 18.96
CA LEU A 243 29.23 13.97 19.32
C LEU A 243 29.94 15.23 18.79
N TYR A 244 30.38 16.11 19.69
CA TYR A 244 31.12 17.34 19.35
C TYR A 244 32.49 17.37 20.04
N GLY A 245 33.42 18.16 19.49
CA GLY A 245 34.77 18.34 20.03
C GLY A 245 35.85 18.38 18.93
N PRO A 246 37.13 18.55 19.31
CA PRO A 246 38.22 18.72 18.36
C PRO A 246 38.39 17.50 17.44
N PRO A 247 38.85 17.71 16.19
CA PRO A 247 39.12 16.60 15.27
C PRO A 247 40.25 15.72 15.82
N GLY A 248 40.16 14.41 15.56
CA GLY A 248 41.13 13.42 16.05
C GLY A 248 40.77 12.74 17.38
N THR A 249 39.65 13.10 18.01
CA THR A 249 39.16 12.49 19.28
C THR A 249 38.36 11.19 19.09
N GLY A 250 38.49 10.50 17.96
CA GLY A 250 37.87 9.19 17.76
C GLY A 250 36.34 9.16 17.61
N LYS A 251 35.66 10.28 17.36
CA LYS A 251 34.17 10.35 17.25
C LYS A 251 33.60 9.38 16.21
N THR A 252 34.22 9.34 15.03
CA THR A 252 33.82 8.44 13.94
C THR A 252 34.07 6.97 14.29
N LEU A 253 35.15 6.69 15.02
CA LEU A 253 35.54 5.35 15.44
C LEU A 253 34.58 4.83 16.52
N MET A 254 34.19 5.69 17.48
CA MET A 254 33.16 5.37 18.47
C MET A 254 31.80 5.06 17.84
N ALA A 255 31.39 5.80 16.81
CA ALA A 255 30.15 5.53 16.09
C ALA A 255 30.18 4.18 15.35
N ARG A 256 31.34 3.79 14.79
CA ARG A 256 31.54 2.49 14.12
C ARG A 256 31.55 1.33 15.10
N ALA A 257 32.26 1.45 16.21
CA ALA A 257 32.27 0.44 17.26
C ALA A 257 30.86 0.20 17.85
N CYS A 258 30.07 1.28 18.01
CA CYS A 258 28.68 1.15 18.45
C CYS A 258 27.80 0.42 17.42
N ALA A 259 28.03 0.65 16.13
CA ALA A 259 27.31 -0.05 15.07
C ALA A 259 27.65 -1.54 15.01
N ALA A 260 28.94 -1.88 15.21
CA ALA A 260 29.42 -3.26 15.24
C ALA A 260 28.71 -4.08 16.33
N GLN A 261 28.62 -3.54 17.54
CA GLN A 261 28.06 -4.26 18.69
C GLN A 261 26.54 -4.37 18.67
N THR A 262 25.84 -3.39 18.09
CA THR A 262 24.37 -3.38 18.07
C THR A 262 23.78 -4.25 16.97
N ASN A 263 24.60 -4.81 16.07
CA ASN A 263 24.14 -5.53 14.87
C ASN A 263 23.09 -4.74 14.05
N ALA A 264 23.08 -3.42 14.16
CA ALA A 264 22.13 -2.55 13.49
C ALA A 264 22.67 -2.11 12.12
N THR A 265 21.77 -1.78 11.20
CA THR A 265 22.13 -1.22 9.89
C THR A 265 22.78 0.16 10.09
N PHE A 266 24.05 0.29 9.72
CA PHE A 266 24.78 1.55 9.81
C PHE A 266 24.65 2.33 8.50
N LEU A 267 23.92 3.45 8.53
CA LEU A 267 23.82 4.37 7.40
C LEU A 267 24.86 5.47 7.55
N LYS A 268 25.90 5.45 6.71
CA LYS A 268 26.95 6.49 6.74
C LYS A 268 26.54 7.64 5.82
N LEU A 269 26.11 8.73 6.43
CA LEU A 269 25.77 9.94 5.71
C LEU A 269 26.79 11.05 5.97
N ALA A 270 27.47 11.53 4.93
CA ALA A 270 28.30 12.72 5.04
C ALA A 270 27.47 13.96 4.70
N GLY A 271 27.49 14.99 5.55
CA GLY A 271 26.73 16.23 5.35
C GLY A 271 26.88 16.86 3.95
N PRO A 272 28.08 16.91 3.34
CA PRO A 272 28.24 17.41 1.98
C PRO A 272 27.53 16.58 0.90
N GLN A 273 27.26 15.29 1.14
CA GLN A 273 26.54 14.44 0.17
C GLN A 273 25.04 14.78 0.09
N LEU A 274 24.49 15.42 1.14
CA LEU A 274 23.11 15.91 1.13
C LEU A 274 22.97 17.26 0.44
N VAL A 275 24.05 18.04 0.32
CA VAL A 275 24.01 19.34 -0.34
C VAL A 275 24.08 19.12 -1.85
N GLN A 276 22.91 18.99 -2.47
CA GLN A 276 22.80 19.04 -3.93
C GLN A 276 22.54 20.48 -4.39
N VAL A 277 23.32 20.92 -5.38
CA VAL A 277 23.18 22.25 -6.01
C VAL A 277 22.04 22.29 -7.03
N THR A 278 21.37 21.16 -7.26
CA THR A 278 20.08 21.16 -7.94
C THR A 278 19.08 21.76 -6.98
N CYS A 279 18.71 23.01 -7.22
CA CYS A 279 17.49 23.58 -6.67
C CYS A 279 16.34 22.67 -7.13
N ASP A 280 15.97 21.70 -6.29
CA ASP A 280 14.58 21.30 -6.24
C ASP A 280 13.84 22.60 -6.07
N PHE A 281 13.06 22.97 -7.09
CA PHE A 281 12.31 24.21 -7.19
C PHE A 281 11.26 24.20 -6.06
N LEU A 282 11.74 24.42 -4.84
CA LEU A 282 10.95 24.71 -3.68
C LEU A 282 10.42 26.10 -3.97
N PHE A 283 9.21 26.13 -4.54
CA PHE A 283 8.38 27.32 -4.52
C PHE A 283 8.25 27.73 -3.05
N ILE A 284 9.14 28.62 -2.63
CA ILE A 284 8.97 29.42 -1.43
C ILE A 284 7.75 30.26 -1.74
N PHE A 285 6.57 29.78 -1.33
CA PHE A 285 5.41 30.64 -1.20
C PHE A 285 5.80 31.74 -0.20
N PRO A 286 5.84 33.02 -0.61
CA PRO A 286 5.90 34.08 0.38
C PRO A 286 4.58 34.00 1.15
N LYS A 287 4.66 33.65 2.43
CA LYS A 287 3.59 33.97 3.39
C LYS A 287 3.43 35.49 3.36
N PHE A 288 2.44 35.96 2.60
CA PHE A 288 1.92 37.30 2.77
C PHE A 288 1.18 37.31 4.12
N TYR A 289 1.70 38.13 5.04
CA TYR A 289 0.96 38.62 6.20
C TYR A 289 -0.20 39.51 5.74
#